data_AF-A0A7C3JSE4-F1
#
_entry.id   AF-A0A7C3JSE4-F1
#
_cell.length_a   1.000
_cell.length_b   1.000
_cell.length_c   1.000
_cell.angle_alpha   90.00
_cell.angle_beta   90.00
_cell.angle_gamma   90.00
#
_symmetry.space_group_name_H-M   'P 1'
#
loop_
_entity.id
_entity.type
_entity.pdbx_description
1 polymer ?
#
loop_
_entity_poly.entity_id
_entity_poly.type
_entity_poly.pdbx_seq_one_letter_code
_entity_poly.pdbx_strand_id
1 'polypeptide(L)'
;MKIVRLYTGTDNESHFEDIDVELNFIGHMEVSALQPAHGIVFRRAPATHLSHFHNAPRRQYVITLAGQVEIETGDGTVRRFGPGGVMLADDTTGHGHIT
;
A
#
# COMPACT_ATOMS: atom_id res chain seq x y z
N MET A 1 9.60 11.33 3.35
CA MET A 1 8.57 10.63 4.17
C MET A 1 8.53 9.18 3.74
N LYS A 2 8.72 8.23 4.65
CA LYS A 2 8.74 6.80 4.30
C LYS A 2 7.34 6.21 4.18
N ILE A 3 7.11 5.46 3.10
CA ILE A 3 5.91 4.64 2.89
C ILE A 3 6.34 3.27 2.35
N VAL A 4 5.41 2.31 2.34
CA VAL A 4 5.67 0.98 1.75
C VAL A 4 5.04 0.91 0.38
N ARG A 5 5.76 0.40 -0.62
CA ARG A 5 5.22 -0.02 -1.90
C ARG A 5 5.06 -1.53 -1.92
N LEU A 6 3.91 -2.01 -2.37
CA LEU A 6 3.66 -3.40 -2.72
C LEU A 6 3.64 -3.47 -4.25
N TYR A 7 4.50 -4.27 -4.89
CA TYR A 7 4.65 -4.30 -6.34
C TYR A 7 4.86 -5.72 -6.88
N THR A 8 4.52 -5.95 -8.15
CA THR A 8 4.80 -7.23 -8.83
C THR A 8 6.26 -7.27 -9.29
N GLY A 9 7.01 -8.26 -8.81
CA GLY A 9 8.40 -8.51 -9.17
C GLY A 9 8.57 -9.21 -10.52
N THR A 10 9.82 -9.38 -10.95
CA THR A 10 10.15 -10.09 -12.20
C THR A 10 9.89 -11.60 -12.12
N ASP A 11 9.70 -12.13 -10.91
CA ASP A 11 9.30 -13.50 -10.60
C ASP A 11 7.78 -13.71 -10.62
N ASN A 12 7.02 -12.65 -10.96
CA ASN A 12 5.55 -12.65 -10.98
C ASN A 12 4.89 -12.82 -9.60
N GLU A 13 5.64 -12.59 -8.52
CA GLU A 13 5.17 -12.52 -7.13
C GLU A 13 5.07 -11.07 -6.64
N SER A 14 4.31 -10.83 -5.58
CA SER A 14 4.24 -9.51 -4.93
C SER A 14 5.38 -9.35 -3.93
N HIS A 15 5.98 -8.15 -3.87
CA HIS A 15 7.10 -7.80 -2.99
C HIS A 15 6.87 -6.47 -2.30
N PHE A 16 7.48 -6.31 -1.12
CA PHE A 16 7.50 -5.04 -0.41
C PHE A 16 8.80 -4.26 -0.64
N GLU A 17 8.67 -2.95 -0.82
CA GLU A 17 9.78 -2.01 -0.87
C GLU A 17 9.47 -0.81 0.03
N ASP A 18 10.40 -0.43 0.91
CA ASP A 18 10.30 0.85 1.61
C ASP A 18 10.80 1.96 0.68
N ILE A 19 9.93 2.92 0.40
CA ILE A 19 10.24 4.06 -0.46
C ILE A 19 10.16 5.37 0.31
N ASP A 20 11.03 6.31 -0.04
CA ASP A 20 11.01 7.67 0.48
C ASP A 20 10.26 8.59 -0.50
N VAL A 21 9.11 9.10 -0.06
CA VAL A 21 8.44 10.22 -0.72
C VAL A 21 9.28 11.46 -0.47
N GLU A 22 9.86 11.98 -1.55
CA GLU A 22 10.62 13.22 -1.52
C GLU A 22 9.73 14.39 -1.10
N LEU A 23 10.21 15.17 -0.13
CA LEU A 23 9.56 16.38 0.32
C LEU A 23 10.48 17.58 0.06
N ASN A 24 9.87 18.66 -0.41
CA ASN A 24 10.53 19.93 -0.67
C ASN A 24 9.90 21.03 0.18
N PHE A 25 10.69 22.02 0.57
CA PHE A 25 10.16 23.16 1.31
C PHE A 25 9.37 24.10 0.42
N ILE A 26 8.15 24.43 0.84
CA ILE A 26 7.37 25.54 0.31
C ILE A 26 6.97 26.42 1.50
N GLY A 27 7.62 27.58 1.64
CA GLY A 27 7.50 28.44 2.81
C GLY A 27 8.01 27.73 4.07
N HIS A 28 7.12 27.47 5.02
CA HIS A 28 7.42 26.78 6.29
C HIS A 28 6.92 25.32 6.33
N MET A 29 6.53 24.74 5.19
CA MET A 29 6.00 23.38 5.09
C MET A 29 6.89 22.50 4.21
N GLU A 30 6.97 21.22 4.54
CA GLU A 30 7.52 20.18 3.66
C GLU A 30 6.38 19.53 2.86
N VAL A 31 6.50 19.52 1.54
CA VAL A 31 5.45 18.99 0.65
C VAL A 31 6.06 18.13 -0.45
N SER A 32 5.38 17.05 -0.80
CA SER A 32 5.75 16.25 -1.97
C SER A 32 5.28 16.95 -3.25
N ALA A 33 5.80 16.50 -4.39
CA ALA A 33 5.10 16.71 -5.65
C ALA A 33 3.68 16.11 -5.58
N LEU A 34 2.73 16.70 -6.31
CA LEU A 34 1.36 16.19 -6.40
C LEU A 34 1.37 14.75 -6.94
N GLN A 35 0.80 13.83 -6.17
CA GLN A 35 0.66 12.44 -6.56
C GLN A 35 -0.69 12.23 -7.24
N PRO A 36 -0.76 11.68 -8.47
CA PRO A 36 -2.02 11.48 -9.16
C PRO A 36 -2.89 10.43 -8.45
N ALA A 37 -4.14 10.78 -8.22
CA ALA A 37 -5.19 9.87 -7.76
C ALA A 37 -6.46 10.12 -8.58
N HIS A 38 -7.07 9.05 -9.09
CA HIS A 38 -8.29 9.15 -9.92
C HIS A 38 -9.56 9.35 -9.09
N GLY A 39 -9.49 9.11 -7.79
CA GLY A 39 -10.61 9.21 -6.87
C GLY A 39 -10.23 8.68 -5.49
N ILE A 40 -11.16 8.81 -4.55
CA ILE A 40 -11.00 8.35 -3.17
C ILE A 40 -12.17 7.44 -2.81
N VAL A 41 -11.89 6.44 -1.97
CA VAL A 41 -12.91 5.60 -1.36
C VAL A 41 -12.59 5.45 0.12
N PHE A 42 -13.61 5.60 0.96
CA PHE A 42 -13.52 5.24 2.37
C PHE A 42 -14.10 3.84 2.52
N ARG A 43 -13.30 2.90 3.02
CA ARG A 43 -13.73 1.53 3.27
C ARG A 43 -13.62 1.19 4.74
N ARG A 44 -14.52 0.33 5.21
CA ARG A 44 -14.48 -0.30 6.53
C ARG A 44 -14.72 -1.78 6.32
N ALA A 45 -13.89 -2.62 6.93
CA ALA A 45 -14.03 -4.07 6.93
C ALA A 45 -14.10 -4.56 8.39
N PRO A 46 -14.79 -5.68 8.67
CA PRO A 46 -14.71 -6.34 9.97
C PRO A 46 -13.31 -6.93 10.19
N ALA A 47 -12.94 -7.16 11.45
CA ALA A 47 -11.66 -7.81 11.80
C ALA A 47 -11.52 -9.25 11.27
N THR A 48 -12.63 -9.86 10.84
CA THR A 48 -12.69 -11.19 10.23
C THR A 48 -12.59 -11.16 8.71
N HIS A 49 -12.39 -9.99 8.10
CA HIS A 49 -12.23 -9.90 6.66
C HIS A 49 -10.92 -10.58 6.25
N LEU A 50 -11.03 -11.46 5.25
CA LEU A 50 -9.90 -12.16 4.64
C LEU A 50 -10.17 -12.24 3.14
N SER A 51 -9.22 -11.75 2.36
CA SER A 51 -9.13 -12.01 0.93
C SER A 51 -7.88 -12.83 0.68
N HIS A 52 -8.04 -14.04 0.13
CA HIS A 52 -6.92 -14.86 -0.36
C HIS A 52 -6.16 -14.14 -1.49
N PHE A 53 -5.15 -14.79 -2.07
CA PHE A 53 -4.33 -14.21 -3.14
C PHE A 53 -5.14 -13.47 -4.21
N HIS A 54 -4.88 -12.18 -4.32
CA HIS A 54 -5.49 -11.28 -5.28
C HIS A 54 -4.54 -10.13 -5.61
N ASN A 55 -4.72 -9.52 -6.78
CA ASN A 55 -3.98 -8.34 -7.17
C ASN A 55 -4.67 -7.06 -6.69
N ALA A 56 -3.90 -6.00 -6.50
CA ALA A 56 -4.49 -4.68 -6.39
C ALA A 56 -5.27 -4.36 -7.68
N PRO A 57 -6.54 -3.90 -7.61
CA PRO A 57 -7.35 -3.67 -8.81
C PRO A 57 -6.84 -2.50 -9.68
N ARG A 58 -5.95 -1.68 -9.11
CA ARG A 58 -5.27 -0.54 -9.74
C ARG A 58 -4.14 -0.08 -8.82
N ARG A 59 -3.19 0.67 -9.37
CA ARG A 59 -2.21 1.41 -8.58
C ARG A 59 -2.91 2.45 -7.70
N GLN A 60 -2.81 2.33 -6.37
CA GLN A 60 -3.52 3.20 -5.44
C GLN A 60 -2.83 3.29 -4.07
N TYR A 61 -3.02 4.43 -3.40
CA TYR A 61 -2.63 4.58 -2.00
C TYR A 61 -3.71 4.01 -1.07
N VAL A 62 -3.29 3.20 -0.10
CA VAL A 62 -4.10 2.72 1.01
C VAL A 62 -3.53 3.34 2.29
N ILE A 63 -4.33 4.21 2.91
CA ILE A 63 -3.99 4.89 4.16
C ILE A 63 -4.86 4.29 5.26
N THR A 64 -4.24 3.62 6.23
CA THR A 64 -4.98 3.04 7.34
C THR A 64 -5.29 4.12 8.36
N LEU A 65 -6.58 4.39 8.60
CA LEU A 65 -7.03 5.44 9.50
C LEU A 65 -7.30 4.94 10.92
N ALA A 66 -7.74 3.69 11.06
CA ALA A 66 -8.06 3.05 12.34
C ALA A 66 -7.94 1.52 12.20
N GLY A 67 -7.70 0.83 13.31
CA GLY A 67 -7.48 -0.63 13.31
C GLY A 67 -6.13 -1.00 12.70
N GLN A 68 -6.07 -2.16 12.05
CA GLN A 68 -4.88 -2.66 11.38
C GLN A 68 -5.28 -3.47 10.14
N VAL A 69 -4.47 -3.36 9.09
CA VAL A 69 -4.51 -4.29 7.95
C VAL A 69 -3.21 -5.09 7.93
N GLU A 70 -3.32 -6.38 7.63
CA GLU A 70 -2.19 -7.29 7.43
C GLU A 70 -2.13 -7.63 5.94
N ILE A 71 -0.92 -7.66 5.38
CA ILE A 71 -0.68 -8.00 3.99
C ILE A 71 0.40 -9.07 3.96
N GLU A 72 0.12 -10.18 3.31
CA GLU A 72 1.05 -11.31 3.13
C GLU A 72 1.34 -11.52 1.64
N THR A 73 2.62 -11.63 1.29
CA THR A 73 3.12 -11.92 -0.06
C THR A 73 3.30 -13.43 -0.28
N GLY A 74 3.48 -13.87 -1.53
CA GLY A 74 3.55 -15.29 -1.89
C GLY A 74 4.69 -16.08 -1.22
N ASP A 75 5.74 -15.40 -0.75
CA ASP A 75 6.84 -15.97 0.02
C ASP A 75 6.56 -16.09 1.54
N GLY A 76 5.36 -15.67 1.98
CA GLY A 76 4.96 -15.63 3.38
C GLY A 76 5.46 -14.41 4.15
N THR A 77 6.09 -13.42 3.49
CA THR A 77 6.47 -12.17 4.14
C THR A 77 5.21 -11.36 4.50
N VAL A 78 5.13 -10.92 5.76
CA VAL A 78 3.96 -10.20 6.28
C VAL A 78 4.33 -8.77 6.68
N ARG A 79 3.53 -7.79 6.25
CA ARG A 79 3.56 -6.42 6.79
C ARG A 79 2.21 -6.02 7.37
N ARG A 80 2.25 -5.28 8.47
CA ARG A 80 1.06 -4.78 9.18
C ARG A 80 1.04 -3.26 9.18
N PHE A 81 -0.09 -2.67 8.83
CA PHE A 81 -0.28 -1.23 8.77
C PHE A 81 -1.35 -0.81 9.78
N GLY A 82 -0.95 -0.03 10.79
CA GLY A 82 -1.86 0.61 11.74
C GLY A 82 -2.23 2.05 11.34
N PRO A 83 -2.85 2.83 12.23
CA PRO A 83 -3.24 4.21 11.96
C PRO A 83 -2.04 5.06 11.49
N GLY A 84 -2.21 5.78 10.36
CA GLY A 84 -1.15 6.56 9.71
C GLY A 84 -0.23 5.74 8.80
N GLY A 85 -0.34 4.41 8.80
CA GLY A 85 0.39 3.55 7.87
C GLY A 85 -0.07 3.77 6.43
N VAL A 86 0.89 3.98 5.54
CA VAL A 86 0.66 4.23 4.11
C VAL A 86 1.28 3.11 3.28
N MET A 87 0.46 2.48 2.46
CA MET A 87 0.88 1.53 1.43
C MET A 87 0.51 2.05 0.05
N LEU A 88 1.47 2.08 -0.87
CA LEU A 88 1.22 2.21 -2.30
C LEU A 88 1.06 0.79 -2.87
N ALA A 89 -0.18 0.36 -3.10
CA ALA A 89 -0.48 -0.89 -3.76
C ALA A 89 -0.30 -0.72 -5.27
N ASP A 90 0.66 -1.42 -5.85
CA ASP A 90 1.10 -1.34 -7.25
C ASP A 90 1.26 -2.74 -7.87
N ASP A 91 0.90 -3.79 -7.14
CA ASP A 91 0.93 -5.19 -7.56
C ASP A 91 -0.36 -5.55 -8.32
N THR A 92 -0.51 -4.96 -9.50
CA THR A 92 -1.72 -5.09 -10.32
C THR A 92 -1.74 -6.34 -11.20
N THR A 93 -0.67 -7.14 -11.17
CA THR A 93 -0.50 -8.38 -11.94
C THR A 93 0.20 -9.44 -11.09
N GLY A 94 0.34 -10.66 -11.63
CA GLY A 94 1.03 -11.75 -10.97
C GLY A 94 0.17 -12.46 -9.94
N HIS A 95 0.79 -13.17 -9.01
CA HIS A 95 0.08 -13.97 -8.00
C HIS A 95 -0.66 -13.11 -6.96
N GLY A 96 -0.13 -11.94 -6.62
CA GLY A 96 -0.77 -10.98 -5.72
C GLY A 96 -0.46 -11.21 -4.25
N HIS A 97 -1.37 -10.76 -3.37
CA HIS A 97 -1.22 -10.79 -1.91
C HIS A 97 -2.50 -11.26 -1.22
N ILE A 98 -2.37 -11.63 0.06
CA ILE A 98 -3.49 -11.87 0.97
C ILE A 98 -3.72 -10.58 1.79
N THR A 99 -4.98 -10.25 2.08
CA THR A 99 -5.39 -9.14 2.96
C THR A 99 -6.32 -9.61 4.06
#